data_AF-A0A957RC35-F1
#
_entry.id   AF-A0A957RC35-F1
#
_cell.length_a   1.000
_cell.length_b   1.000
_cell.length_c   1.000
_cell.angle_alpha   90.00
_cell.angle_beta   90.00
_cell.angle_gamma   90.00
#
_symmetry.space_group_name_H-M   'P 1'
#
loop_
_entity.id
_entity.type
_entity.pdbx_description
1 polymer ?
#
loop_
_entity_poly.entity_id
_entity_poly.type
_entity_poly.pdbx_seq_one_letter_code
_entity_poly.pdbx_strand_id
1 'polypeptide(L)'
;DSGRGGNWPLTFSRYAGPGSHRYPVGFSGDTIVTWESLAFQPQFTATASNIGYGWWSHDIGGHMFGYRNEELEARWYQLGAFSPINRLHSSNSPFSGKEPWNFNRDVSAAMVDALRLRHAMMPYLYTMNYRAAEAGRPLVEPMYWQNPDTPDAYEVPDEFRFGTELVVAPIVSP
;
A
#
# COMPACT_ATOMS: atom_id res chain seq x y z
N ASP A 1 10.65 13.67 -18.99
CA ASP A 1 11.19 12.63 -18.12
C ASP A 1 11.26 13.17 -16.70
N SER A 2 10.93 12.36 -15.70
CA SER A 2 10.73 12.79 -14.31
C SER A 2 11.99 13.32 -13.64
N GLY A 3 13.17 12.91 -14.11
CA GLY A 3 14.47 13.41 -13.64
C GLY A 3 15.00 14.67 -14.34
N ARG A 4 14.22 15.32 -15.24
CA ARG A 4 14.69 16.53 -15.93
C ARG A 4 14.98 17.66 -14.94
N GLY A 5 16.06 18.40 -15.17
CA GLY A 5 16.45 19.57 -14.37
C GLY A 5 17.16 19.25 -13.05
N GLY A 6 17.71 18.05 -12.89
CA GLY A 6 18.39 17.64 -11.64
C GLY A 6 17.44 17.15 -10.54
N ASN A 7 16.17 16.93 -10.88
CA ASN A 7 15.18 16.37 -9.95
C ASN A 7 15.41 14.87 -9.74
N TRP A 8 14.99 14.38 -8.57
CA TRP A 8 14.95 12.95 -8.29
C TRP A 8 13.91 12.27 -9.20
N PRO A 9 14.31 11.31 -10.05
CA PRO A 9 13.38 10.64 -10.93
C PRO A 9 12.47 9.71 -10.12
N LEU A 10 11.23 9.58 -10.59
CA LEU A 10 10.30 8.54 -10.15
C LEU A 10 9.79 7.81 -11.40
N THR A 11 9.89 6.50 -11.41
CA THR A 11 9.38 5.63 -12.47
C THR A 11 8.56 4.48 -11.88
N PHE A 12 7.66 3.91 -12.67
CA PHE A 12 6.86 2.75 -12.30
C PHE A 12 7.18 1.60 -13.24
N SER A 13 7.21 0.37 -12.72
CA SER A 13 7.34 -0.83 -13.53
C SER A 13 6.43 -1.95 -13.03
N ARG A 14 5.75 -2.61 -13.96
CA ARG A 14 5.00 -3.85 -13.68
C ARG A 14 5.91 -5.07 -13.68
N TYR A 15 6.99 -5.04 -14.46
CA TYR A 15 7.95 -6.13 -14.54
C TYR A 15 9.10 -5.89 -13.56
N ALA A 16 9.37 -6.89 -12.73
CA ALA A 16 10.30 -6.80 -11.62
C ALA A 16 11.02 -8.13 -11.41
N GLY A 17 12.26 -8.05 -10.91
CA GLY A 17 13.02 -9.17 -10.36
C GLY A 17 13.88 -8.72 -9.18
N PRO A 18 14.70 -9.62 -8.62
CA PRO A 18 15.66 -9.27 -7.58
C PRO A 18 16.52 -8.07 -8.00
N GLY A 19 16.59 -7.05 -7.13
CA GLY A 19 17.35 -5.83 -7.38
C GLY A 19 16.61 -4.74 -8.18
N SER A 20 15.38 -4.99 -8.64
CA SER A 20 14.54 -3.96 -9.31
C SER A 20 14.12 -2.84 -8.38
N HIS A 21 14.04 -3.06 -7.07
CA HIS A 21 13.69 -2.04 -6.07
C HIS A 21 14.60 -0.79 -6.08
N ARG A 22 15.75 -0.84 -6.76
CA ARG A 22 16.70 0.28 -6.89
C ARG A 22 16.23 1.40 -7.81
N TYR A 23 15.24 1.16 -8.68
CA TYR A 23 14.86 2.15 -9.69
C TYR A 23 13.35 2.45 -9.70
N PRO A 24 12.45 1.54 -10.15
CA PRO A 24 11.03 1.83 -10.15
C PRO A 24 10.35 1.56 -8.81
N VAL A 25 9.22 2.24 -8.64
CA VAL A 25 8.11 1.72 -7.84
C VAL A 25 7.52 0.49 -8.55
N GLY A 26 7.46 -0.63 -7.83
CA GLY A 26 6.79 -1.84 -8.29
C GLY A 26 5.30 -1.74 -8.04
N PHE A 27 4.49 -2.37 -8.90
CA PHE A 27 3.05 -2.48 -8.61
C PHE A 27 2.46 -3.82 -9.02
N SER A 28 1.46 -4.28 -8.25
CA SER A 28 0.82 -5.59 -8.41
C SER A 28 0.07 -5.77 -9.74
N GLY A 29 -0.25 -4.67 -10.41
CA GLY A 29 -0.97 -4.67 -11.67
C GLY A 29 -2.48 -4.66 -11.47
N ASP A 30 -3.17 -5.30 -12.40
CA ASP A 30 -4.59 -5.10 -12.64
C ASP A 30 -5.43 -5.93 -11.64
N THR A 31 -5.55 -5.42 -10.42
CA THR A 31 -6.21 -6.11 -9.30
C THR A 31 -7.74 -6.14 -9.48
N ILE A 32 -8.40 -7.25 -9.11
CA ILE A 32 -9.86 -7.36 -9.20
C ILE A 32 -10.52 -6.66 -7.99
N VAL A 33 -11.64 -5.95 -8.19
CA VAL A 33 -12.35 -5.28 -7.08
C VAL A 33 -13.17 -6.30 -6.26
N THR A 34 -12.50 -6.97 -5.30
CA THR A 34 -13.14 -7.89 -4.34
C THR A 34 -12.46 -7.87 -2.96
N TRP A 35 -13.15 -8.37 -1.93
CA TRP A 35 -12.59 -8.57 -0.59
C TRP A 35 -11.41 -9.52 -0.56
N GLU A 36 -11.41 -10.59 -1.36
CA GLU A 36 -10.27 -11.54 -1.44
C GLU A 36 -9.03 -10.84 -1.97
N SER A 37 -9.21 -9.92 -2.93
CA SER A 37 -8.12 -9.12 -3.46
C SER A 37 -7.58 -8.13 -2.43
N LEU A 38 -8.45 -7.54 -1.60
CA LEU A 38 -8.03 -6.71 -0.47
C LEU A 38 -7.27 -7.53 0.58
N ALA A 39 -7.79 -8.69 0.99
CA ALA A 39 -7.18 -9.59 1.97
C ALA A 39 -5.79 -10.10 1.55
N PHE A 40 -5.54 -10.19 0.25
CA PHE A 40 -4.23 -10.54 -0.28
C PHE A 40 -3.19 -9.41 -0.11
N GLN A 41 -3.60 -8.13 -0.12
CA GLN A 41 -2.66 -7.01 -0.20
C GLN A 41 -1.70 -6.88 1.00
N PRO A 42 -2.12 -7.04 2.28
CA PRO A 42 -1.22 -6.88 3.42
C PRO A 42 -0.05 -7.88 3.38
N GLN A 43 -0.35 -9.18 3.25
CA GLN A 43 0.66 -10.23 3.20
C GLN A 43 1.58 -10.04 1.99
N PHE A 44 1.02 -9.74 0.82
CA PHE A 44 1.81 -9.50 -0.38
C PHE A 44 2.77 -8.33 -0.19
N THR A 45 2.27 -7.22 0.36
CA THR A 45 3.05 -5.99 0.58
C THR A 45 4.15 -6.21 1.63
N ALA A 46 3.84 -6.90 2.73
CA ALA A 46 4.82 -7.23 3.77
C ALA A 46 5.91 -8.16 3.23
N THR A 47 5.52 -9.23 2.51
CA THR A 47 6.48 -10.20 1.98
C THR A 47 7.33 -9.66 0.83
N ALA A 48 6.89 -8.62 0.11
CA ALA A 48 7.71 -7.92 -0.88
C ALA A 48 9.03 -7.37 -0.27
N SER A 49 9.00 -6.99 1.02
CA SER A 49 10.20 -6.55 1.73
C SER A 49 11.25 -7.66 1.88
N ASN A 50 10.88 -8.95 1.91
CA ASN A 50 11.83 -10.07 1.99
C ASN A 50 12.76 -10.15 0.78
N ILE A 51 12.31 -9.64 -0.38
CA ILE A 51 13.12 -9.57 -1.60
C ILE A 51 13.65 -8.15 -1.86
N GLY A 52 13.62 -7.30 -0.84
CA GLY A 52 14.10 -5.91 -0.87
C GLY A 52 13.15 -4.94 -1.58
N TYR A 53 11.93 -5.35 -1.95
CA TYR A 53 11.01 -4.51 -2.71
C TYR A 53 10.08 -3.68 -1.80
N GLY A 54 10.69 -2.75 -1.06
CA GLY A 54 9.98 -1.90 -0.10
C GLY A 54 9.06 -0.83 -0.72
N TRP A 55 9.38 -0.34 -1.92
CA TRP A 55 8.52 0.59 -2.69
C TRP A 55 7.57 -0.18 -3.59
N TRP A 56 6.57 -0.78 -2.96
CA TRP A 56 5.50 -1.51 -3.62
C TRP A 56 4.18 -0.73 -3.61
N SER A 57 3.42 -0.84 -4.68
CA SER A 57 2.09 -0.25 -4.85
C SER A 57 1.08 -1.31 -5.25
N HIS A 58 -0.15 -1.15 -4.80
CA HIS A 58 -1.32 -1.78 -5.40
C HIS A 58 -2.32 -0.69 -5.78
N ASP A 59 -3.35 -1.06 -6.53
CA ASP A 59 -4.40 -0.13 -6.91
C ASP A 59 -5.43 -0.07 -5.79
N ILE A 60 -5.44 1.04 -5.05
CA ILE A 60 -6.36 1.21 -3.92
C ILE A 60 -7.79 1.24 -4.42
N GLY A 61 -8.61 0.36 -3.85
CA GLY A 61 -9.97 0.07 -4.28
C GLY A 61 -10.06 -0.98 -5.40
N GLY A 62 -8.95 -1.51 -5.89
CA GLY A 62 -8.90 -2.43 -7.03
C GLY A 62 -9.00 -1.74 -8.39
N HIS A 63 -8.48 -2.42 -9.41
CA HIS A 63 -8.27 -1.89 -10.76
C HIS A 63 -9.46 -2.12 -11.70
N MET A 64 -9.92 -3.37 -11.81
CA MET A 64 -10.87 -3.81 -12.83
C MET A 64 -11.79 -4.93 -12.35
N PHE A 65 -12.86 -5.20 -13.11
CA PHE A 65 -13.82 -6.27 -12.82
C PHE A 65 -14.34 -6.24 -11.37
N GLY A 66 -14.95 -7.33 -10.90
CA GLY A 66 -15.48 -7.41 -9.54
C GLY A 66 -16.82 -6.72 -9.38
N TYR A 67 -17.04 -6.11 -8.21
CA TYR A 67 -18.33 -5.52 -7.84
C TYR A 67 -18.14 -4.18 -7.10
N ARG A 68 -19.16 -3.31 -7.20
CA ARG A 68 -19.21 -2.09 -6.40
C ARG A 68 -19.60 -2.45 -4.97
N ASN A 69 -18.71 -2.18 -4.02
CA ASN A 69 -18.98 -2.26 -2.59
C ASN A 69 -18.28 -1.06 -1.92
N GLU A 70 -19.07 -0.16 -1.34
CA GLU A 70 -18.55 1.10 -0.79
C GLU A 70 -17.80 0.90 0.54
N GLU A 71 -18.15 -0.13 1.31
CA GLU A 71 -17.40 -0.51 2.50
C GLU A 71 -16.01 -1.05 2.13
N LEU A 72 -15.95 -1.95 1.14
CA LEU A 72 -14.70 -2.47 0.59
C LEU A 72 -13.77 -1.32 0.16
N GLU A 73 -14.30 -0.33 -0.56
CA GLU A 73 -13.55 0.87 -0.97
C GLU A 73 -13.02 1.65 0.24
N ALA A 74 -13.86 1.92 1.26
CA ALA A 74 -13.40 2.57 2.49
C ALA A 74 -12.30 1.78 3.21
N ARG A 75 -12.42 0.44 3.32
CA ARG A 75 -11.40 -0.41 3.95
C ARG A 75 -10.10 -0.41 3.16
N TRP A 76 -10.18 -0.41 1.83
CA TRP A 76 -9.00 -0.33 0.98
C TRP A 76 -8.29 1.02 1.11
N TYR A 77 -9.03 2.11 1.26
CA TYR A 77 -8.47 3.43 1.55
C TYR A 77 -7.77 3.48 2.91
N GLN A 78 -8.36 2.86 3.93
CA GLN A 78 -7.76 2.73 5.26
C GLN A 78 -6.43 1.97 5.19
N LEU A 79 -6.38 0.83 4.50
CA LEU A 79 -5.12 0.11 4.23
C LEU A 79 -4.15 0.95 3.38
N GLY A 80 -4.67 1.66 2.37
CA GLY A 80 -3.90 2.52 1.46
C GLY A 80 -3.12 3.62 2.17
N ALA A 81 -3.66 4.16 3.27
CA ALA A 81 -2.97 5.14 4.11
C ALA A 81 -1.65 4.58 4.72
N PHE A 82 -1.59 3.27 4.91
CA PHE A 82 -0.45 2.52 5.46
C PHE A 82 0.28 1.67 4.40
N SER A 83 0.02 1.90 3.12
CA SER A 83 0.80 1.28 2.04
C SER A 83 2.07 2.11 1.75
N PRO A 84 3.16 1.50 1.21
CA PRO A 84 4.36 2.24 0.86
C PRO A 84 4.06 3.39 -0.11
N ILE A 85 3.27 3.07 -1.13
CA ILE A 85 2.78 4.00 -2.15
C ILE A 85 1.26 4.08 -2.06
N ASN A 86 0.73 5.29 -1.92
CA ASN A 86 -0.71 5.56 -1.90
C ASN A 86 -1.16 5.94 -3.31
N ARG A 87 -1.63 4.95 -4.09
CA ARG A 87 -2.05 5.13 -5.49
C ARG A 87 -3.50 4.70 -5.69
N LEU A 88 -4.36 5.68 -5.98
CA LEU A 88 -5.72 5.45 -6.45
C LEU A 88 -5.68 5.24 -7.97
N HIS A 89 -6.09 4.07 -8.45
CA HIS A 89 -6.05 3.77 -9.88
C HIS A 89 -7.12 2.73 -10.24
N SER A 90 -7.60 2.83 -11.47
CA SER A 90 -8.60 1.92 -12.01
C SER A 90 -8.55 1.90 -13.53
N SER A 91 -9.20 0.89 -14.11
CA SER A 91 -9.55 0.87 -15.52
C SER A 91 -10.48 2.03 -15.89
N ASN A 92 -10.51 2.36 -17.18
CA ASN A 92 -11.38 3.41 -17.73
C ASN A 92 -12.84 2.95 -17.74
N SER A 93 -13.53 3.12 -16.61
CA SER A 93 -14.89 2.70 -16.37
C SER A 93 -15.64 3.78 -15.59
N PRO A 94 -16.86 4.18 -16.01
CA PRO A 94 -17.70 5.12 -15.27
C PRO A 94 -18.03 4.66 -13.84
N PHE A 95 -17.97 3.34 -13.59
CA PHE A 95 -18.30 2.74 -12.29
C PHE A 95 -17.09 2.56 -11.38
N SER A 96 -15.88 2.87 -11.86
CA SER A 96 -14.62 2.63 -11.14
C SER A 96 -13.97 3.92 -10.62
N GLY A 97 -14.66 5.05 -10.71
CA GLY A 97 -14.17 6.34 -10.21
C GLY A 97 -13.83 6.25 -8.72
N LYS A 98 -12.58 6.54 -8.37
CA LYS A 98 -12.05 6.37 -7.01
C LYS A 98 -12.25 7.60 -6.16
N GLU A 99 -12.64 8.72 -6.72
CA GLU A 99 -12.72 9.97 -5.99
C GLU A 99 -13.73 9.87 -4.83
N PRO A 100 -13.36 10.29 -3.60
CA PRO A 100 -14.22 10.11 -2.43
C PRO A 100 -15.63 10.70 -2.56
N TRP A 101 -15.81 11.74 -3.38
CA TRP A 101 -17.12 12.37 -3.61
C TRP A 101 -18.08 11.54 -4.49
N ASN A 102 -17.64 10.41 -5.05
CA ASN A 102 -18.50 9.49 -5.81
C ASN A 102 -19.25 8.49 -4.91
N PHE A 103 -19.01 8.52 -3.60
CA PHE A 103 -19.50 7.57 -2.60
C PHE A 103 -20.51 8.23 -1.65
N ASN A 104 -21.26 7.42 -0.91
CA ASN A 104 -22.15 7.95 0.11
C ASN A 104 -21.38 8.78 1.16
N ARG A 105 -22.09 9.65 1.89
CA ARG A 105 -21.49 10.63 2.79
C ARG A 105 -20.55 10.01 3.84
N ASP A 106 -20.95 8.91 4.45
CA ASP A 106 -20.21 8.31 5.57
C ASP A 106 -18.96 7.57 5.06
N VAL A 107 -19.09 6.88 3.93
CA VAL A 107 -17.94 6.26 3.22
C VAL A 107 -16.97 7.33 2.75
N SER A 108 -17.48 8.39 2.11
CA SER A 108 -16.67 9.51 1.64
C SER A 108 -15.88 10.16 2.78
N ALA A 109 -16.52 10.37 3.93
CA ALA A 109 -15.86 10.90 5.12
C ALA A 109 -14.74 9.98 5.59
N ALA A 110 -14.97 8.66 5.69
CA ALA A 110 -13.95 7.69 6.08
C ALA A 110 -12.76 7.66 5.11
N MET A 111 -13.01 7.73 3.80
CA MET A 111 -11.97 7.81 2.77
C MET A 111 -11.14 9.10 2.90
N VAL A 112 -11.80 10.25 3.11
CA VAL A 112 -11.13 11.54 3.31
C VAL A 112 -10.28 11.53 4.57
N ASP A 113 -10.77 10.95 5.67
CA ASP A 113 -10.02 10.84 6.91
C ASP A 113 -8.77 9.97 6.76
N ALA A 114 -8.87 8.85 6.03
CA ALA A 114 -7.70 8.02 5.69
C ALA A 114 -6.65 8.80 4.87
N LEU A 115 -7.09 9.57 3.87
CA LEU A 115 -6.18 10.40 3.06
C LEU A 115 -5.54 11.54 3.88
N ARG A 116 -6.31 12.17 4.78
CA ARG A 116 -5.79 13.20 5.69
C ARG A 116 -4.78 12.62 6.68
N LEU A 117 -5.05 11.44 7.23
CA LEU A 117 -4.12 10.73 8.10
C LEU A 117 -2.81 10.45 7.37
N ARG A 118 -2.88 9.91 6.14
CA ARG A 118 -1.70 9.71 5.29
C ARG A 118 -0.90 10.99 5.13
N HIS A 119 -1.56 12.10 4.84
CA HIS A 119 -0.91 13.39 4.66
C HIS A 119 -0.29 13.92 5.97
N ALA A 120 -0.96 13.75 7.11
CA ALA A 120 -0.42 14.13 8.42
C ALA A 120 0.86 13.34 8.77
N MET A 121 0.98 12.09 8.28
CA MET A 121 2.16 11.25 8.49
C MET A 121 3.35 11.61 7.57
N MET A 122 3.25 12.60 6.67
CA MET A 122 4.32 12.91 5.70
C MET A 122 5.73 13.03 6.30
N PRO A 123 5.95 13.69 7.46
CA PRO A 123 7.26 13.72 8.09
C PRO A 123 7.77 12.32 8.47
N TYR A 124 6.91 11.51 9.10
CA TYR A 124 7.23 10.13 9.48
C TYR A 124 7.57 9.27 8.26
N LEU A 125 6.73 9.35 7.22
CA LEU A 125 6.89 8.61 5.98
C LEU A 125 8.21 8.97 5.29
N TYR A 126 8.55 10.25 5.24
CA TYR A 126 9.81 10.70 4.67
C TYR A 126 11.00 10.15 5.46
N THR A 127 10.99 10.25 6.78
CA THR A 127 12.04 9.71 7.65
C THR A 127 12.19 8.20 7.50
N MET A 128 11.08 7.45 7.44
CA MET A 128 11.13 5.99 7.28
C MET A 128 11.60 5.58 5.88
N ASN A 129 11.31 6.36 4.83
CA ASN A 129 11.86 6.11 3.50
C ASN A 129 13.35 6.44 3.42
N TYR A 130 13.82 7.46 4.14
CA TYR A 130 15.25 7.71 4.30
C TYR A 130 15.95 6.54 5.01
N ARG A 131 15.37 6.03 6.11
CA ARG A 131 15.83 4.80 6.79
C ARG A 131 15.88 3.60 5.83
N ALA A 132 14.88 3.46 4.96
CA ALA A 132 14.87 2.38 3.97
C ALA A 132 16.03 2.50 2.98
N ALA A 133 16.35 3.70 2.51
CA ALA A 133 17.46 3.94 1.59
C ALA A 133 18.83 3.71 2.25
N GLU A 134 19.04 4.22 3.46
CA GLU A 134 20.34 4.18 4.13
C GLU A 134 20.63 2.83 4.81
N ALA A 135 19.62 2.23 5.45
CA ALA A 135 19.80 1.04 6.28
C ALA A 135 19.19 -0.23 5.66
N GLY A 136 18.57 -0.15 4.47
CA GLY A 136 17.93 -1.29 3.83
C GLY A 136 16.72 -1.82 4.62
N ARG A 137 16.04 -0.96 5.37
CA ARG A 137 14.90 -1.30 6.24
C ARG A 137 13.61 -0.64 5.74
N PRO A 138 12.80 -1.35 4.91
CA PRO A 138 11.60 -0.81 4.30
C PRO A 138 10.58 -0.23 5.27
N LEU A 139 9.67 0.58 4.75
CA LEU A 139 8.57 1.14 5.52
C LEU A 139 7.60 0.08 6.03
N VAL A 140 7.35 -0.98 5.27
CA VAL A 140 6.49 -2.10 5.68
C VAL A 140 7.39 -3.31 5.94
N GLU A 141 7.33 -3.86 7.15
CA GLU A 141 8.11 -5.04 7.55
C GLU A 141 7.16 -6.09 8.15
N PRO A 142 7.24 -7.37 7.73
CA PRO A 142 6.51 -8.45 8.38
C PRO A 142 6.82 -8.55 9.87
N MET A 143 5.85 -8.99 10.68
CA MET A 143 6.02 -9.07 12.14
C MET A 143 7.23 -9.90 12.56
N TYR A 144 7.50 -11.01 11.87
CA TYR A 144 8.64 -11.90 12.16
C TYR A 144 10.03 -11.27 11.95
N TRP A 145 10.16 -10.12 11.28
CA TRP A 145 11.47 -9.47 11.12
C TRP A 145 12.08 -9.02 12.44
N GLN A 146 11.24 -8.54 13.36
CA GLN A 146 11.67 -8.05 14.68
C GLN A 146 11.42 -9.08 15.78
N ASN A 147 10.66 -10.13 15.47
CA ASN A 147 10.29 -11.19 16.39
C ASN A 147 10.58 -12.58 15.80
N PRO A 148 11.82 -12.86 15.34
CA PRO A 148 12.14 -14.10 14.62
C PRO A 148 12.01 -15.35 15.50
N ASP A 149 12.19 -15.22 16.81
CA ASP A 149 12.10 -16.33 17.77
C ASP A 149 10.67 -16.52 18.33
N THR A 150 9.69 -15.77 17.80
CA THR A 150 8.27 -15.84 18.23
C THR A 150 7.44 -16.53 17.14
N PRO A 151 7.05 -17.80 17.31
CA PRO A 151 6.26 -18.52 16.29
C PRO A 151 4.98 -17.78 15.87
N ASP A 152 4.28 -17.16 16.81
CA ASP A 152 3.04 -16.42 16.56
C ASP A 152 3.23 -15.26 15.55
N ALA A 153 4.44 -14.68 15.45
CA ALA A 153 4.73 -13.61 14.50
C ALA A 153 4.71 -14.08 13.02
N TYR A 154 4.72 -15.39 12.79
CA TYR A 154 4.59 -16.00 11.46
C TYR A 154 3.13 -16.35 11.11
N GLU A 155 2.23 -16.34 12.09
CA GLU A 155 0.83 -16.74 11.96
C GLU A 155 -0.13 -15.55 11.75
N VAL A 156 0.40 -14.33 11.64
CA VAL A 156 -0.36 -13.08 11.41
C VAL A 156 0.02 -12.42 10.07
N PRO A 157 -0.27 -13.07 8.93
CA PRO A 157 0.18 -12.60 7.61
C PRO A 157 -0.44 -11.27 7.17
N ASP A 158 -1.54 -10.86 7.78
CA ASP A 158 -2.26 -9.62 7.53
C ASP A 158 -1.80 -8.45 8.43
N GLU A 159 -1.00 -8.72 9.46
CA GLU A 159 -0.40 -7.71 10.33
C GLU A 159 1.03 -7.39 9.91
N PHE A 160 1.39 -6.11 9.97
CA PHE A 160 2.75 -5.67 9.66
C PHE A 160 3.19 -4.46 10.48
N ARG A 161 4.50 -4.33 10.67
CA ARG A 161 5.09 -3.10 11.18
C ARG A 161 5.11 -2.05 10.08
N PHE A 162 4.80 -0.82 10.47
CA PHE A 162 4.84 0.34 9.59
C PHE A 162 5.86 1.34 10.12
N GLY A 163 7.09 1.23 9.64
CA GLY A 163 8.27 1.90 10.15
C GLY A 163 8.66 1.40 11.54
N THR A 164 9.15 2.30 12.39
CA THR A 164 9.62 1.94 13.74
C THR A 164 8.51 1.96 14.78
N GLU A 165 7.52 2.84 14.64
CA GLU A 165 6.59 3.20 15.73
C GLU A 165 5.21 2.54 15.64
N LEU A 166 4.82 2.02 14.48
CA LEU A 166 3.45 1.58 14.24
C LEU A 166 3.35 0.09 13.89
N VAL A 167 2.25 -0.51 14.30
CA VAL A 167 1.75 -1.82 13.84
C VAL A 167 0.40 -1.58 13.19
N VAL A 168 0.17 -2.22 12.04
CA VAL A 168 -1.05 -2.08 11.24
C VAL A 168 -1.69 -3.45 11.12
N ALA A 169 -2.96 -3.53 11.53
CA ALA A 169 -3.83 -4.69 11.42
C ALA A 169 -5.10 -4.24 10.68
N PRO A 170 -5.12 -4.31 9.33
CA PRO A 170 -6.20 -3.79 8.51
C PRO A 170 -7.44 -4.69 8.56
N ILE A 171 -8.63 -4.08 8.44
CA ILE A 171 -9.87 -4.84 8.22
C ILE A 171 -9.95 -5.23 6.75
N VAL A 172 -9.91 -6.54 6.48
CA VAL A 172 -9.86 -7.09 5.11
C VAL A 172 -10.98 -8.09 4.79
N SER A 173 -11.97 -8.18 5.67
CA SER A 173 -13.22 -8.91 5.45
C SER A 173 -14.42 -8.01 5.76
N PRO A 174 -15.60 -8.31 5.20
CA PRO A 174 -16.86 -7.65 5.57
C PRO A 174 -17.21 -7.83 7.06
#